data_AF-A0A7K4H9G9-F1
#
_entry.id   AF-A0A7K4H9G9-F1
#
_cell.length_a   1.000
_cell.length_b   1.000
_cell.length_c   1.000
_cell.angle_alpha   90.00
_cell.angle_beta   90.00
_cell.angle_gamma   90.00
#
_symmetry.space_group_name_H-M   'P 1'
#
loop_
_entity.id
_entity.type
_entity.pdbx_description
1 polymer ?
#
loop_
_entity_poly.entity_id
_entity_poly.type
_entity_poly.pdbx_seq_one_letter_code
_entity_poly.pdbx_strand_id
1 'polypeptide(L)'
;MSTPDNLQSIVCSLIKEYLKKKPFFSIEDIVVFINNRVRANPNLNKNSIEIIIKKLIKKRVLIPGTKLMKNNIIEHPIRNEIYNYIRKNPSNVNEIMKAINIGSNQVLWHLSCLEKFEFTRSKKIENQRIIFEYDSNSDLDEFYYYLKQDIVQDIINLLKKEGNSFKVTEIASVTKRNYNTVKKYLEILQKLKLIKIEKDKKRVLYKIDIDKYESIRKSIPYGE
;
A
#
# COMPACT_ATOMS: atom_id res chain seq x y z
N MET A 1 -12.44 7.75 38.41
CA MET A 1 -13.39 7.62 37.28
C MET A 1 -12.68 6.91 36.12
N SER A 2 -13.27 5.86 35.55
CA SER A 2 -12.67 5.16 34.41
C SER A 2 -12.88 5.98 33.15
N THR A 3 -11.80 6.41 32.48
CA THR A 3 -11.90 7.10 31.20
C THR A 3 -12.37 6.13 30.09
N PRO A 4 -13.02 6.63 29.01
CA PRO A 4 -13.44 5.79 27.88
C PRO A 4 -12.31 4.92 27.29
N ASP A 5 -11.08 5.46 27.27
CA ASP A 5 -9.91 4.74 26.77
C ASP A 5 -9.48 3.57 27.66
N ASN A 6 -9.65 3.70 28.98
CA ASN A 6 -9.37 2.63 29.93
C ASN A 6 -10.35 1.46 29.75
N LEU A 7 -11.64 1.75 29.56
CA LEU A 7 -12.66 0.74 29.29
C LEU A 7 -12.40 -0.02 27.98
N GLN A 8 -12.01 0.70 26.92
CA GLN A 8 -11.64 0.07 25.66
C GLN A 8 -10.41 -0.83 25.80
N SER A 9 -9.40 -0.43 26.57
CA SER A 9 -8.20 -1.23 26.83
C SER A 9 -8.52 -2.56 27.53
N ILE A 10 -9.38 -2.52 28.56
CA ILE A 10 -9.86 -3.71 29.28
C ILE A 10 -10.62 -4.66 28.33
N VAL A 11 -11.52 -4.13 27.50
CA VAL A 11 -12.26 -4.94 26.52
C VAL A 11 -11.29 -5.57 25.51
N CYS A 12 -10.31 -4.81 24.99
CA CYS A 12 -9.30 -5.32 24.08
C CYS A 12 -8.44 -6.44 24.68
N SER A 13 -8.02 -6.34 25.94
CA SER A 13 -7.21 -7.38 26.59
C SER A 13 -8.00 -8.68 26.78
N LEU A 14 -9.28 -8.59 27.13
CA LEU A 14 -10.17 -9.75 27.28
C LEU A 14 -10.49 -10.40 25.93
N ILE A 15 -10.64 -9.62 24.85
CA ILE A 15 -10.81 -10.16 23.49
C ILE A 15 -9.57 -10.93 23.06
N LYS A 16 -8.36 -10.40 23.33
CA LYS A 16 -7.11 -11.12 23.06
C LYS A 16 -7.07 -12.46 23.79
N GLU A 17 -7.50 -12.50 25.05
CA GLU A 17 -7.55 -13.75 25.81
C GLU A 17 -8.58 -14.73 25.25
N TYR A 18 -9.77 -14.26 24.86
CA TYR A 18 -10.81 -15.08 24.24
C TYR A 18 -10.30 -15.74 22.95
N LEU A 19 -9.69 -14.95 22.06
CA LEU A 19 -9.23 -15.41 20.74
C LEU A 19 -7.99 -16.34 20.82
N LYS A 20 -7.26 -16.35 21.95
CA LYS A 20 -6.24 -17.39 22.20
C LYS A 20 -6.86 -18.77 22.42
N LYS A 21 -8.05 -18.83 23.03
CA LYS A 21 -8.73 -20.08 23.41
C LYS A 21 -9.68 -20.58 22.33
N LYS A 22 -10.30 -19.69 21.56
CA LYS A 22 -11.25 -20.03 20.51
C LYS A 22 -10.84 -19.42 19.17
N PRO A 23 -10.79 -20.22 18.09
CA PRO A 23 -10.35 -19.73 16.78
C PRO A 23 -11.39 -18.87 16.07
N PHE A 24 -12.67 -18.96 16.45
CA PHE A 24 -13.78 -18.28 15.79
C PHE A 24 -14.29 -17.08 16.59
N PHE A 25 -14.54 -15.98 15.88
CA PHE A 25 -15.07 -14.75 16.43
C PHE A 25 -16.58 -14.69 16.25
N SER A 26 -17.33 -14.78 17.36
CA SER A 26 -18.75 -14.45 17.46
C SER A 26 -18.91 -13.26 18.41
N ILE A 27 -19.63 -12.22 17.98
CA ILE A 27 -19.85 -11.02 18.81
C ILE A 27 -20.59 -11.42 20.08
N GLU A 28 -21.62 -12.25 19.96
CA GLU A 28 -22.45 -12.70 21.09
C GLU A 28 -21.62 -13.46 22.13
N ASP A 29 -20.82 -14.43 21.68
CA ASP A 29 -19.97 -15.23 22.58
C ASP A 29 -18.94 -14.36 23.31
N ILE A 30 -18.35 -13.39 22.60
CA ILE A 30 -17.36 -12.47 23.17
C ILE A 30 -18.03 -11.55 24.19
N VAL A 31 -19.21 -11.00 23.88
CA VAL A 31 -19.97 -10.16 24.83
C VAL A 31 -20.30 -10.96 26.09
N VAL A 32 -20.77 -12.20 25.95
CA VAL A 32 -21.06 -13.08 27.10
C VAL A 32 -19.80 -13.36 27.92
N PHE A 33 -18.69 -13.69 27.25
CA PHE A 33 -17.41 -13.97 27.89
C PHE A 33 -16.89 -12.76 28.68
N ILE A 34 -16.87 -11.58 28.05
CA ILE A 34 -16.39 -10.34 28.69
C ILE A 34 -17.31 -9.95 29.83
N ASN A 35 -18.62 -9.95 29.62
CA ASN A 35 -19.60 -9.59 30.65
C ASN A 35 -19.47 -10.48 31.89
N ASN A 36 -19.14 -11.77 31.73
CA ASN A 36 -18.88 -12.66 32.86
C ASN A 36 -17.60 -12.32 33.62
N ARG A 37 -16.59 -11.75 32.96
CA ARG A 37 -15.31 -11.35 33.56
C ARG A 37 -15.38 -10.02 34.29
N VAL A 38 -16.25 -9.12 33.85
CA VAL A 38 -16.34 -7.74 34.36
C VAL A 38 -17.60 -7.47 35.16
N ARG A 39 -18.28 -8.51 35.68
CA ARG A 39 -19.56 -8.40 36.42
C ARG A 39 -19.55 -7.35 37.54
N ALA A 40 -18.41 -7.17 38.20
CA ALA A 40 -18.25 -6.20 39.29
C ALA A 40 -18.00 -4.76 38.81
N ASN A 41 -17.82 -4.53 37.50
CA ASN A 41 -17.56 -3.21 36.93
C ASN A 41 -18.87 -2.58 36.42
N PRO A 42 -19.43 -1.57 37.13
CA PRO A 42 -20.70 -0.96 36.76
C PRO A 42 -20.64 -0.22 35.42
N ASN A 43 -19.44 0.14 34.95
CA ASN A 43 -19.23 0.87 33.70
C ASN A 43 -19.13 -0.06 32.46
N LEU A 44 -19.16 -1.39 32.65
CA LEU A 44 -19.08 -2.38 31.57
C LEU A 44 -20.26 -3.36 31.63
N ASN A 45 -21.42 -2.91 31.17
CA ASN A 45 -22.58 -3.77 30.90
C ASN A 45 -22.55 -4.33 29.47
N LYS A 46 -23.39 -5.34 29.18
CA LYS A 46 -23.49 -5.98 27.85
C LYS A 46 -23.57 -4.97 26.70
N ASN A 47 -24.44 -3.96 26.82
CA ASN A 47 -24.65 -2.96 25.76
C ASN A 47 -23.39 -2.12 25.51
N SER A 48 -22.72 -1.67 26.58
CA SER A 48 -21.49 -0.90 26.48
C SER A 48 -20.35 -1.72 25.85
N ILE A 49 -20.22 -3.00 26.21
CA ILE A 49 -19.24 -3.93 25.62
C ILE A 49 -19.53 -4.10 24.13
N GLU A 50 -20.79 -4.31 23.75
CA GLU A 50 -21.20 -4.46 22.35
C GLU A 50 -20.88 -3.20 21.53
N ILE A 51 -21.16 -2.00 22.07
CA ILE A 51 -20.81 -0.73 21.44
C ILE A 51 -19.29 -0.62 21.22
N ILE A 52 -18.48 -1.00 22.22
CA ILE A 52 -17.02 -0.99 22.10
C ILE A 52 -16.57 -1.96 21.00
N ILE A 53 -17.11 -3.18 20.96
CA ILE A 53 -16.78 -4.18 19.92
C ILE A 53 -17.15 -3.64 18.53
N LYS A 54 -18.35 -3.06 18.36
CA LYS A 54 -18.78 -2.44 17.09
C LYS A 54 -17.84 -1.31 16.67
N LYS A 55 -17.38 -0.47 17.61
CA LYS A 55 -16.37 0.58 17.34
C LYS A 55 -15.03 -0.02 16.90
N LEU A 56 -14.57 -1.09 17.53
CA LEU A 56 -13.32 -1.78 17.17
C LEU A 56 -13.41 -2.42 15.78
N ILE A 57 -14.55 -3.01 15.42
CA ILE A 57 -14.81 -3.56 14.09
C ILE A 57 -14.82 -2.44 13.05
N LYS A 58 -15.50 -1.32 13.34
CA LYS A 58 -15.55 -0.15 12.45
C LYS A 58 -14.15 0.42 12.17
N LYS A 59 -13.26 0.41 13.17
CA LYS A 59 -11.84 0.81 13.05
C LYS A 59 -10.93 -0.28 12.48
N ARG A 60 -11.48 -1.42 12.07
CA ARG A 60 -10.75 -2.64 11.68
C ARG A 60 -9.68 -3.10 12.66
N VAL A 61 -9.84 -2.80 13.94
CA VAL A 61 -8.99 -3.38 15.00
C VAL A 61 -9.30 -4.86 15.16
N LEU A 62 -10.57 -5.22 14.95
CA LEU A 62 -11.12 -6.56 14.96
C LEU A 62 -11.81 -6.84 13.63
N ILE A 63 -11.73 -8.08 13.16
CA ILE A 63 -12.46 -8.51 11.97
C ILE A 63 -13.27 -9.77 12.28
N PRO A 64 -14.61 -9.72 12.17
CA PRO A 64 -15.47 -10.86 12.42
C PRO A 64 -15.07 -12.11 11.63
N GLY A 65 -15.31 -13.28 12.24
CA GLY A 65 -14.95 -14.58 11.68
C GLY A 65 -13.44 -14.91 11.69
N THR A 66 -12.58 -14.08 12.30
CA THR A 66 -11.14 -14.35 12.39
C THR A 66 -10.60 -14.21 13.81
N LYS A 67 -9.52 -14.94 14.12
CA LYS A 67 -8.74 -14.77 15.35
C LYS A 67 -7.77 -13.57 15.32
N LEU A 68 -7.72 -12.82 14.23
CA LEU A 68 -6.72 -11.79 14.00
C LEU A 68 -7.17 -10.44 14.54
N MET A 69 -6.23 -9.71 15.13
CA MET A 69 -6.38 -8.31 15.53
C MET A 69 -5.33 -7.46 14.82
N LYS A 70 -5.60 -6.17 14.64
CA LYS A 70 -4.71 -5.26 13.89
C LYS A 70 -3.24 -5.31 14.37
N ASN A 71 -3.01 -5.30 15.68
CA ASN A 71 -1.65 -5.37 16.24
C ASN A 71 -0.94 -6.69 15.88
N ASN A 72 -1.66 -7.81 15.96
CA ASN A 72 -1.13 -9.14 15.64
C ASN A 72 -0.80 -9.30 14.14
N ILE A 73 -1.32 -8.44 13.27
CA ILE A 73 -0.99 -8.46 11.84
C ILE A 73 0.48 -8.07 11.65
N ILE A 74 0.90 -6.93 12.19
CA ILE A 74 2.26 -6.43 11.98
C ILE A 74 3.30 -7.12 12.87
N GLU A 75 2.90 -7.71 14.00
CA GLU A 75 3.80 -8.50 14.86
C GLU A 75 4.33 -9.77 14.16
N HIS A 76 3.69 -10.23 13.08
CA HIS A 76 4.14 -11.41 12.36
C HIS A 76 5.33 -11.07 11.46
N PRO A 77 6.47 -11.78 11.56
CA PRO A 77 7.73 -11.40 10.92
C PRO A 77 7.58 -11.21 9.41
N ILE A 78 7.00 -12.20 8.71
CA ILE A 78 6.81 -12.13 7.25
C ILE A 78 5.87 -10.99 6.84
N ARG A 79 4.79 -10.71 7.60
CA ARG A 79 3.86 -9.62 7.26
C ARG A 79 4.50 -8.25 7.50
N ASN A 80 5.30 -8.13 8.57
CA ASN A 80 6.08 -6.94 8.83
C ASN A 80 7.08 -6.68 7.70
N GLU A 81 7.78 -7.73 7.26
CA GLU A 81 8.73 -7.65 6.16
C GLU A 81 8.05 -7.24 4.84
N ILE A 82 6.93 -7.87 4.50
CA ILE A 82 6.09 -7.48 3.34
C ILE A 82 5.66 -6.02 3.44
N TYR A 83 5.12 -5.60 4.59
CA TYR A 83 4.64 -4.23 4.77
C TYR A 83 5.77 -3.20 4.65
N ASN A 84 6.92 -3.46 5.30
CA ASN A 84 8.09 -2.58 5.24
C ASN A 84 8.68 -2.51 3.83
N TYR A 85 8.66 -3.62 3.09
CA TYR A 85 9.06 -3.64 1.68
C TYR A 85 8.12 -2.79 0.83
N ILE A 86 6.80 -2.98 0.95
CA ILE A 86 5.78 -2.24 0.17
C ILE A 86 5.82 -0.74 0.45
N ARG A 87 6.00 -0.35 1.72
CA ARG A 87 6.09 1.05 2.15
C ARG A 87 7.22 1.79 1.42
N LYS A 88 8.33 1.09 1.18
CA LYS A 88 9.46 1.63 0.41
C LYS A 88 9.26 1.45 -1.09
N ASN A 89 8.71 0.31 -1.52
CA ASN A 89 8.64 -0.12 -2.91
C ASN A 89 7.25 -0.68 -3.22
N PRO A 90 6.34 0.16 -3.78
CA PRO A 90 5.08 -0.35 -4.29
C PRO A 90 5.33 -1.39 -5.38
N SER A 91 4.80 -2.59 -5.17
CA SER A 91 5.23 -3.76 -5.92
C SER A 91 4.09 -4.72 -6.24
N ASN A 92 4.29 -5.53 -7.28
CA ASN A 92 3.42 -6.67 -7.55
C ASN A 92 3.80 -7.90 -6.70
N VAL A 93 2.99 -8.94 -6.76
CA VAL A 93 3.20 -10.18 -6.00
C VAL A 93 4.55 -10.84 -6.32
N ASN A 94 4.95 -10.85 -7.59
CA ASN A 94 6.19 -11.52 -8.02
C ASN A 94 7.44 -10.79 -7.49
N GLU A 95 7.42 -9.47 -7.44
CA GLU A 95 8.50 -8.66 -6.85
C GLU A 95 8.62 -8.91 -5.35
N ILE A 96 7.49 -8.94 -4.63
CA ILE A 96 7.45 -9.25 -3.20
C ILE A 96 7.98 -10.67 -2.93
N MET A 97 7.55 -11.65 -3.73
CA MET A 97 8.04 -13.03 -3.63
C MET A 97 9.57 -13.11 -3.76
N LYS A 98 10.14 -12.41 -4.75
CA LYS A 98 11.59 -12.40 -4.99
C LYS A 98 12.35 -11.68 -3.87
N ALA A 99 11.82 -10.57 -3.39
CA ALA A 99 12.47 -9.77 -2.35
C ALA A 99 12.53 -10.50 -0.99
N ILE A 100 11.46 -11.24 -0.65
CA ILE A 100 11.28 -11.86 0.68
C ILE A 100 11.56 -13.38 0.64
N ASN A 101 11.75 -13.93 -0.55
CA ASN A 101 12.05 -15.36 -0.78
C ASN A 101 10.96 -16.30 -0.21
N ILE A 102 9.70 -16.03 -0.56
CA ILE A 102 8.54 -16.84 -0.15
C ILE A 102 7.61 -17.18 -1.32
N GLY A 103 6.84 -18.26 -1.18
CA GLY A 103 5.92 -18.74 -2.22
C GLY A 103 4.74 -17.80 -2.49
N SER A 104 4.21 -17.83 -3.72
CA SER A 104 3.11 -16.97 -4.18
C SER A 104 1.87 -17.05 -3.30
N ASN A 105 1.45 -18.25 -2.94
CA ASN A 105 0.29 -18.47 -2.07
C ASN A 105 0.49 -17.87 -0.68
N GLN A 106 1.71 -17.92 -0.14
CA GLN A 106 2.02 -17.29 1.15
C GLN A 106 1.95 -15.77 1.04
N VAL A 107 2.56 -15.18 0.00
CA VAL A 107 2.47 -13.72 -0.26
C VAL A 107 1.02 -13.28 -0.38
N LEU A 108 0.20 -13.99 -1.18
CA LEU A 108 -1.21 -13.67 -1.37
C LEU A 108 -2.00 -13.73 -0.06
N TRP A 109 -1.75 -14.75 0.78
CA TRP A 109 -2.39 -14.86 2.08
C TRP A 109 -1.98 -13.71 3.02
N HIS A 110 -0.69 -13.39 3.07
CA HIS A 110 -0.17 -12.30 3.89
C HIS A 110 -0.71 -10.94 3.43
N LEU A 111 -0.74 -10.68 2.12
CA LEU A 111 -1.31 -9.47 1.52
C LEU A 111 -2.80 -9.35 1.81
N SER A 112 -3.56 -10.45 1.68
CA SER A 112 -4.98 -10.48 2.04
C SER A 112 -5.19 -10.07 3.50
N CYS A 113 -4.35 -10.57 4.42
CA CYS A 113 -4.37 -10.12 5.81
C CYS A 113 -4.07 -8.62 5.95
N LEU A 114 -3.01 -8.13 5.30
CA LEU A 114 -2.61 -6.72 5.39
C LEU A 114 -3.68 -5.77 4.83
N GLU A 115 -4.31 -6.11 3.71
CA GLU A 115 -5.40 -5.33 3.11
C GLU A 115 -6.67 -5.36 3.96
N LYS A 116 -7.01 -6.52 4.54
CA LYS A 116 -8.19 -6.65 5.41
C LYS A 116 -8.13 -5.65 6.58
N PHE A 117 -6.93 -5.42 7.10
CA PHE A 117 -6.67 -4.52 8.24
C PHE A 117 -6.18 -3.12 7.83
N GLU A 118 -6.25 -2.78 6.53
CA GLU A 118 -5.91 -1.46 5.99
C GLU A 118 -4.46 -1.04 6.30
N PHE A 119 -3.52 -1.98 6.25
CA PHE A 119 -2.09 -1.66 6.19
C PHE A 119 -1.64 -1.40 4.76
N THR A 120 -2.21 -2.14 3.82
CA THR A 120 -1.93 -2.01 2.39
C THR A 120 -3.23 -1.86 1.61
N ARG A 121 -3.12 -1.36 0.38
CA ARG A 121 -4.18 -1.35 -0.62
C ARG A 121 -3.61 -1.78 -1.95
N SER A 122 -4.45 -2.26 -2.87
CA SER A 122 -4.01 -2.58 -4.22
C SER A 122 -4.72 -1.73 -5.26
N LYS A 123 -3.99 -1.45 -6.34
CA LYS A 123 -4.49 -0.75 -7.52
C LYS A 123 -4.05 -1.52 -8.76
N LYS A 124 -4.93 -1.60 -9.75
CA LYS A 124 -4.60 -2.15 -11.05
C LYS A 124 -3.91 -1.07 -11.88
N ILE A 125 -2.65 -1.28 -12.24
CA ILE A 125 -1.89 -0.44 -13.17
C ILE A 125 -1.58 -1.32 -14.38
N GLU A 126 -2.08 -0.94 -15.55
CA GLU A 126 -2.08 -1.77 -16.75
C GLU A 126 -2.74 -3.15 -16.47
N ASN A 127 -2.00 -4.25 -16.65
CA ASN A 127 -2.44 -5.61 -16.38
C ASN A 127 -1.88 -6.18 -15.07
N GLN A 128 -1.29 -5.33 -14.22
CA GLN A 128 -0.68 -5.76 -12.97
C GLN A 128 -1.44 -5.20 -11.76
N ARG A 129 -1.55 -6.03 -10.73
CA ARG A 129 -2.01 -5.60 -9.41
C ARG A 129 -0.79 -5.14 -8.62
N ILE A 130 -0.70 -3.84 -8.38
CA ILE A 130 0.37 -3.23 -7.60
C ILE A 130 -0.17 -2.94 -6.20
N ILE A 131 0.64 -3.25 -5.18
CA ILE A 131 0.31 -3.06 -3.79
C ILE A 131 1.03 -1.82 -3.26
N PHE A 132 0.28 -0.97 -2.57
CA PHE A 132 0.72 0.29 -1.97
C PHE A 132 0.43 0.29 -0.47
N GLU A 133 1.12 1.14 0.27
CA GLU A 133 0.74 1.48 1.64
C GLU A 133 -0.65 2.12 1.66
N TYR A 134 -1.50 1.73 2.63
CA TYR A 134 -2.89 2.18 2.66
C TYR A 134 -3.00 3.71 2.76
N ASP A 135 -2.27 4.32 3.68
CA ASP A 135 -2.31 5.76 3.95
C ASP A 135 -1.51 6.62 2.95
N SER A 136 -0.86 5.99 1.96
CA SER A 136 -0.14 6.73 0.92
C SER A 136 -1.11 7.42 -0.05
N ASN A 137 -0.72 8.59 -0.56
CA ASN A 137 -1.55 9.38 -1.48
C ASN A 137 -1.83 8.61 -2.80
N SER A 138 -3.09 8.18 -2.98
CA SER A 138 -3.54 7.37 -4.12
C SER A 138 -3.47 8.07 -5.47
N ASP A 139 -3.51 9.41 -5.47
CA ASP A 139 -3.41 10.20 -6.70
C ASP A 139 -2.00 10.15 -7.29
N LEU A 140 -1.01 9.81 -6.45
CA LEU A 140 0.39 9.71 -6.84
C LEU A 140 0.82 8.28 -7.19
N ASP A 141 -0.04 7.27 -7.04
CA ASP A 141 0.31 5.85 -7.23
C ASP A 141 1.02 5.54 -8.56
N GLU A 142 0.49 6.06 -9.67
CA GLU A 142 1.08 5.83 -10.99
C GLU A 142 2.45 6.50 -11.09
N PHE A 143 2.61 7.69 -10.51
CA PHE A 143 3.90 8.37 -10.43
C PHE A 143 4.90 7.54 -9.62
N TYR A 144 4.53 7.07 -8.43
CA TYR A 144 5.40 6.20 -7.61
C TYR A 144 5.84 4.96 -8.38
N TYR A 145 4.88 4.28 -9.01
CA TYR A 145 5.14 3.03 -9.70
C TYR A 145 6.06 3.23 -10.90
N TYR A 146 5.75 4.18 -11.79
CA TYR A 146 6.52 4.37 -13.02
C TYR A 146 7.87 5.03 -12.76
N LEU A 147 7.95 6.00 -11.85
CA LEU A 147 9.22 6.66 -11.54
C LEU A 147 10.22 5.72 -10.86
N LYS A 148 9.82 4.56 -10.32
CA LYS A 148 10.78 3.57 -9.82
C LYS A 148 11.35 2.66 -10.89
N GLN A 149 10.76 2.61 -12.08
CA GLN A 149 11.19 1.69 -13.12
C GLN A 149 12.52 2.17 -13.72
N ASP A 150 13.51 1.27 -13.82
CA ASP A 150 14.84 1.59 -14.36
C ASP A 150 14.77 2.26 -15.73
N ILE A 151 13.96 1.73 -16.64
CA ILE A 151 13.76 2.30 -17.98
C ILE A 151 13.18 3.72 -17.95
N VAL A 152 12.29 4.01 -17.00
CA VAL A 152 11.74 5.36 -16.85
C VAL A 152 12.80 6.31 -16.29
N GLN A 153 13.61 5.85 -15.34
CA GLN A 153 14.74 6.62 -14.83
C GLN A 153 15.78 6.90 -15.94
N ASP A 154 16.12 5.89 -16.76
CA ASP A 154 17.01 6.05 -17.91
C ASP A 154 16.49 7.11 -18.88
N ILE A 155 15.19 7.06 -19.21
CA ILE A 155 14.54 8.04 -20.09
C ILE A 155 14.57 9.43 -19.46
N ILE A 156 14.17 9.57 -18.20
CA ILE A 156 14.11 10.87 -17.50
C ILE A 156 15.50 11.49 -17.40
N ASN A 157 16.52 10.70 -17.03
CA ASN A 157 17.90 11.17 -16.93
C ASN A 157 18.45 11.64 -18.29
N LEU A 158 18.06 10.98 -19.39
CA LEU A 158 18.39 11.44 -20.73
C LEU A 158 17.70 12.76 -21.07
N LEU A 159 16.39 12.86 -20.81
CA LEU A 159 15.59 14.06 -21.11
C LEU A 159 15.95 15.26 -20.23
N LYS A 160 16.52 15.03 -19.04
CA LYS A 160 17.02 16.08 -18.13
C LYS A 160 18.28 16.78 -18.62
N LYS A 161 19.05 16.18 -19.54
CA LYS A 161 20.26 16.82 -20.09
C LYS A 161 19.85 18.08 -20.86
N GLU A 162 20.30 19.24 -20.38
CA GLU A 162 19.80 20.56 -20.77
C GLU A 162 19.59 20.75 -22.28
N GLY A 163 18.47 21.38 -22.64
CA GLY A 163 18.18 21.84 -23.99
C GLY A 163 17.74 20.79 -25.02
N ASN A 164 17.71 19.50 -24.67
CA ASN A 164 17.51 18.44 -25.67
C ASN A 164 16.08 17.90 -25.70
N SER A 165 15.48 17.95 -26.89
CA SER A 165 14.28 17.20 -27.25
C SER A 165 14.69 16.02 -28.13
N PHE A 166 14.31 14.80 -27.76
CA PHE A 166 14.80 13.59 -28.43
C PHE A 166 13.70 12.85 -29.18
N LYS A 167 14.07 12.19 -30.28
CA LYS A 167 13.21 11.20 -30.95
C LYS A 167 13.18 9.90 -30.16
N VAL A 168 12.11 9.12 -30.33
CA VAL A 168 12.02 7.76 -29.76
C VAL A 168 13.22 6.89 -30.17
N THR A 169 13.67 6.98 -31.42
CA THR A 169 14.83 6.23 -31.92
C THR A 169 16.12 6.61 -31.21
N GLU A 170 16.33 7.90 -30.95
CA GLU A 170 17.52 8.40 -30.25
C GLU A 170 17.51 7.94 -28.79
N ILE A 171 16.35 8.02 -28.13
CA ILE A 171 16.17 7.53 -26.76
C ILE A 171 16.43 6.03 -26.70
N ALA A 172 15.88 5.24 -27.62
CA ALA A 172 16.08 3.79 -27.67
C ALA A 172 17.56 3.41 -27.88
N SER A 173 18.27 4.11 -28.78
CA SER A 173 19.69 3.89 -29.01
C SER A 173 20.54 4.22 -27.78
N VAL A 174 20.30 5.36 -27.13
CA VAL A 174 21.09 5.80 -25.97
C VAL A 174 20.81 4.94 -24.73
N THR A 175 19.54 4.64 -24.46
CA THR A 175 19.14 3.80 -23.33
C THR A 175 19.40 2.30 -23.57
N LYS A 176 19.78 1.92 -24.80
CA LYS A 176 19.95 0.52 -25.24
C LYS A 176 18.71 -0.34 -24.96
N ARG A 177 17.52 0.26 -25.10
CA ARG A 177 16.23 -0.41 -24.88
C ARG A 177 15.50 -0.63 -26.20
N ASN A 178 14.58 -1.59 -26.23
CA ASN A 178 13.75 -1.83 -27.40
C ASN A 178 12.87 -0.61 -27.73
N TYR A 179 12.78 -0.26 -29.02
CA TYR A 179 12.00 0.88 -29.52
C TYR A 179 10.54 0.87 -29.04
N ASN A 180 9.85 -0.27 -29.11
CA ASN A 180 8.44 -0.38 -28.71
C ASN A 180 8.29 -0.19 -27.21
N THR A 181 9.24 -0.70 -26.42
CA THR A 181 9.25 -0.50 -24.96
C THR A 181 9.43 0.98 -24.61
N VAL A 182 10.38 1.66 -25.24
CA VAL A 182 10.60 3.10 -25.03
C VAL A 182 9.36 3.90 -25.44
N LYS A 183 8.79 3.60 -26.61
CA LYS A 183 7.56 4.24 -27.10
C LYS A 183 6.42 4.11 -26.08
N LYS A 184 6.18 2.90 -25.57
CA LYS A 184 5.18 2.64 -24.53
C LYS A 184 5.39 3.53 -23.29
N TYR A 185 6.62 3.59 -22.76
CA TYR A 185 6.89 4.40 -21.57
C TYR A 185 6.80 5.91 -21.83
N LEU A 186 7.14 6.38 -23.03
CA LEU A 186 6.92 7.78 -23.41
C LEU A 186 5.43 8.13 -23.47
N GLU A 187 4.59 7.25 -24.01
CA GLU A 187 3.13 7.45 -24.01
C GLU A 187 2.56 7.52 -22.59
N ILE A 188 3.05 6.66 -21.68
CA ILE A 188 2.69 6.69 -20.26
C ILE A 188 3.12 8.00 -19.60
N LEU A 189 4.39 8.39 -19.76
CA LEU A 189 4.93 9.63 -19.19
C LEU A 189 4.20 10.87 -19.74
N GLN A 190 3.77 10.83 -21.00
CA GLN A 190 2.96 11.88 -21.61
C GLN A 190 1.56 11.93 -21.00
N LYS A 191 0.91 10.78 -20.78
CA LYS A 191 -0.40 10.69 -20.11
C LYS A 191 -0.33 11.26 -18.69
N LEU A 192 0.77 10.99 -17.97
CA LEU A 192 1.08 11.56 -16.66
C LEU A 192 1.47 13.06 -16.71
N LYS A 193 1.60 13.62 -17.92
CA LYS A 193 2.05 14.98 -18.22
C LYS A 193 3.43 15.30 -17.61
N LEU A 194 4.32 14.31 -17.52
CA LEU A 194 5.72 14.50 -17.12
C LEU A 194 6.60 14.88 -18.30
N ILE A 195 6.15 14.62 -19.53
CA ILE A 195 6.84 15.00 -20.76
C ILE A 195 5.88 15.71 -21.71
N LYS A 196 6.43 16.58 -22.54
CA LYS A 196 5.77 17.31 -23.62
C LYS A 196 6.26 16.80 -24.96
N ILE A 197 5.38 16.89 -25.96
CA ILE A 197 5.73 16.64 -27.35
C ILE A 197 6.01 17.98 -28.02
N GLU A 198 7.19 18.13 -28.61
CA GLU A 198 7.54 19.21 -29.52
C GLU A 198 7.49 18.67 -30.95
N LYS A 199 6.70 19.31 -31.81
CA LYS A 199 6.66 19.00 -33.25
C LYS A 199 7.68 19.88 -33.95
N ASP A 200 8.81 19.31 -34.36
CA ASP A 200 9.73 19.96 -35.27
C ASP A 200 9.45 19.47 -36.71
N LYS A 201 8.77 20.32 -37.49
CA LYS A 201 8.30 20.02 -38.86
C LYS A 201 7.44 18.74 -38.94
N LYS A 202 8.08 17.61 -39.29
CA LYS A 202 7.48 16.25 -39.44
C LYS A 202 7.91 15.27 -38.33
N ARG A 203 8.73 15.70 -37.38
CA ARG A 203 9.35 14.85 -36.37
C ARG A 203 8.71 15.12 -35.00
N VAL A 204 8.39 14.04 -34.29
CA VAL A 204 7.90 14.07 -32.91
C VAL A 204 9.11 13.98 -31.99
N LEU A 205 9.34 15.03 -31.21
CA LEU A 205 10.38 15.09 -30.21
C LEU A 205 9.73 15.10 -28.82
N TYR A 206 10.40 14.50 -27.85
CA TYR A 206 9.97 14.42 -26.47
C TYR A 206 10.90 15.22 -25.58
N LYS A 207 10.31 16.00 -24.67
CA LYS A 207 11.02 16.85 -23.71
C LYS A 207 10.40 16.71 -22.33
N ILE A 208 11.20 16.75 -21.28
CA ILE A 208 10.70 16.68 -19.92
C ILE A 208 10.06 18.00 -19.47
N ASP A 209 8.95 17.90 -18.74
CA ASP A 209 8.39 19.01 -17.98
C ASP A 209 9.09 19.05 -16.61
N ILE A 210 10.18 19.81 -16.51
CA ILE A 210 11.06 19.85 -15.33
C ILE A 210 10.29 20.32 -14.10
N ASP A 211 9.51 21.39 -14.22
CA ASP A 211 8.77 21.98 -13.10
C ASP A 211 7.80 20.96 -12.50
N LYS A 212 7.03 20.29 -13.36
CA LYS A 212 6.08 19.28 -12.92
C LYS A 212 6.78 18.04 -12.36
N TYR A 213 7.86 17.57 -13.00
CA TYR A 213 8.62 16.43 -12.52
C TYR A 213 9.19 16.69 -11.11
N GLU A 214 9.82 17.84 -10.88
CA GLU A 214 10.39 18.19 -9.58
C GLU A 214 9.31 18.39 -8.50
N SER A 215 8.15 18.95 -8.86
CA SER A 215 7.00 19.06 -7.95
C SER A 215 6.49 17.69 -7.50
N ILE A 216 6.36 16.74 -8.42
CA ILE A 216 5.93 15.37 -8.09
C ILE A 216 7.01 14.66 -7.28
N ARG A 217 8.28 14.79 -7.65
CA ARG A 217 9.40 14.17 -6.93
C ARG A 217 9.46 14.59 -5.46
N LYS A 218 9.25 15.88 -5.17
CA LYS A 218 9.17 16.40 -3.79
C LYS A 218 7.97 15.87 -3.01
N SER A 219 6.91 15.46 -3.71
CA SER A 219 5.69 14.91 -3.10
C SER A 219 5.79 13.40 -2.82
N ILE A 220 6.88 12.76 -3.24
CA ILE A 220 7.17 11.34 -3.05
C ILE A 220 8.13 11.19 -1.86
N PRO A 221 7.70 10.69 -0.68
CA PRO A 221 8.44 10.69 0.57
C PRO A 221 9.64 9.72 0.62
N TYR A 222 9.93 9.00 -0.46
CA TYR A 222 11.01 8.00 -0.51
C TYR A 222 11.91 8.15 -1.74
N GLY A 223 12.05 9.38 -2.24
CA GLY A 223 12.91 9.72 -3.38
C GLY A 223 14.36 10.03 -2.98
N GLU A 224 14.98 9.18 -2.16
CA GLU A 224 16.45 9.14 -1.94
C GLU A 224 17.00 7.79 -2.43
#